data_AF-A0A226E9G5-F1
#
_entry.id   AF-A0A226E9G5-F1
#
_cell.length_a   1.000
_cell.length_b   1.000
_cell.length_c   1.000
_cell.angle_alpha   90.00
_cell.angle_beta   90.00
_cell.angle_gamma   90.00
#
_symmetry.space_group_name_H-M   'P 1'
#
loop_
_entity.id
_entity.type
_entity.pdbx_description
1 polymer ?
#
loop_
_entity_poly.entity_id
_entity_poly.type
_entity_poly.pdbx_seq_one_letter_code
_entity_poly.pdbx_strand_id
1 'polypeptide(L)'
;MSFLPTVDLLTCSTVNATWEGEARKHVRVRISIRLTGYAGYPKFEEYVTLMSVRGNYHERLHTCYRYFEEFQQFLSKLDKLASNSRGKIKHLFLPFIMQGGPEFRRFFEILHLFGHNLSALELSLCHHYHYTDTLVTTTIADMSPFLTGLSSRPPLPSITKLSICSWSVAKNATGLTVAKLGPLFPNVSTLEYFDPDRNAIEMQLIANPFPRLSALRIMDIEYTAP
;
A
#
# COMPACT_ATOMS: atom_id res chain seq x y z
N MET A 1 4.96 22.11 -18.59
CA MET A 1 4.20 20.86 -18.83
C MET A 1 3.24 20.48 -17.68
N SER A 2 3.29 21.15 -16.53
CA SER A 2 2.41 20.88 -15.38
C SER A 2 0.91 21.05 -15.65
N PHE A 3 0.50 21.84 -16.64
CA PHE A 3 -0.92 22.06 -16.97
C PHE A 3 -1.48 21.08 -18.01
N LEU A 4 -0.61 20.32 -18.69
CA LEU A 4 -1.05 19.39 -19.72
C LEU A 4 -1.73 18.17 -19.10
N PRO A 5 -2.81 17.62 -19.71
CA PRO A 5 -3.34 16.33 -19.31
C PRO A 5 -2.33 15.21 -19.58
N THR A 6 -2.52 14.06 -18.92
CA THR A 6 -1.57 12.93 -19.04
C THR A 6 -1.41 12.42 -20.47
N VAL A 7 -2.50 12.45 -21.27
CA VAL A 7 -2.45 12.03 -22.68
C VAL A 7 -1.50 12.91 -23.51
N ASP A 8 -1.52 14.22 -23.30
CA ASP A 8 -0.65 15.15 -24.00
C ASP A 8 0.82 15.00 -23.59
N LEU A 9 1.07 14.64 -22.33
CA LEU A 9 2.42 14.30 -21.87
C LEU A 9 2.98 13.07 -22.59
N LEU A 10 2.15 12.07 -22.92
CA LEU A 10 2.59 10.92 -23.70
C LEU A 10 2.96 11.33 -25.12
N THR A 11 2.17 12.20 -25.75
CA THR A 11 2.51 12.78 -27.05
C THR A 11 3.82 13.59 -26.99
N CYS A 12 4.02 14.40 -25.96
CA CYS A 12 5.26 15.15 -25.77
C CYS A 12 6.50 14.24 -25.67
N SER A 13 6.33 12.98 -25.25
CA SER A 13 7.42 12.02 -25.14
C SER A 13 7.98 11.52 -26.47
N THR A 14 7.31 11.80 -27.59
CA THR A 14 7.71 11.36 -28.93
C THR A 14 8.19 12.51 -29.82
N VAL A 15 8.11 13.77 -29.36
CA VAL A 15 8.41 14.95 -30.18
C VAL A 15 9.92 15.15 -30.34
N ASN A 16 10.66 15.26 -29.23
CA ASN A 16 12.11 15.37 -29.19
C ASN A 16 12.65 15.05 -27.80
N ALA A 17 13.96 14.87 -27.67
CA ALA A 17 14.60 14.45 -26.42
C ALA A 17 14.38 15.42 -25.24
N THR A 18 14.32 16.73 -25.49
CA THR A 18 14.08 17.73 -24.43
C THR A 18 12.66 17.63 -23.88
N TRP A 19 11.67 17.57 -24.78
CA TRP A 19 10.27 17.41 -24.42
C TRP A 19 10.01 16.06 -23.76
N GLU A 20 10.67 15.02 -24.24
CA GLU A 20 10.63 13.70 -23.65
C GLU A 20 11.14 13.70 -22.20
N GLY A 21 12.28 14.34 -21.95
CA GLY A 21 12.84 14.46 -20.61
C GLY A 21 11.87 15.09 -19.62
N GLU A 22 11.26 16.22 -19.98
CA GLU A 22 10.30 16.94 -19.14
C GLU A 22 8.97 16.18 -19.00
N ALA A 23 8.44 15.64 -20.09
CA ALA A 23 7.19 14.88 -20.08
C ALA A 23 7.29 13.65 -19.18
N ARG A 24 8.39 12.89 -19.29
CA ARG A 24 8.62 11.69 -18.48
C ARG A 24 8.71 12.00 -16.98
N LYS A 25 9.22 13.17 -16.56
CA LYS A 25 9.18 13.59 -15.15
C LYS A 25 7.75 13.69 -14.65
N HIS A 26 6.88 14.37 -15.40
CA HIS A 26 5.48 14.52 -15.01
C HIS A 26 4.69 13.20 -15.09
N VAL A 27 4.95 12.35 -16.09
CA VAL A 27 4.32 11.03 -16.22
C VAL A 27 4.61 10.18 -14.98
N ARG A 28 5.87 10.12 -14.52
CA ARG A 28 6.26 9.33 -13.33
C ARG A 28 5.60 9.77 -12.03
N VAL A 29 5.32 11.07 -11.90
CA VAL A 29 4.61 11.63 -10.74
C VAL A 29 3.12 11.28 -10.80
N ARG A 30 2.54 11.25 -12.01
CA ARG A 30 1.09 11.21 -12.21
C ARG A 30 0.52 9.82 -12.32
N ILE A 31 1.17 8.96 -13.09
CA ILE A 31 0.68 7.63 -13.41
C ILE A 31 0.99 6.68 -12.26
N SER A 32 -0.06 5.99 -11.79
CA SER A 32 0.11 4.87 -10.88
C SER A 32 0.45 3.61 -11.66
N ILE A 33 1.52 2.93 -11.28
CA ILE A 33 1.90 1.65 -11.89
C ILE A 33 1.42 0.52 -10.98
N ARG A 34 0.62 -0.39 -11.56
CA ARG A 34 0.20 -1.62 -10.91
C ARG A 34 1.21 -2.72 -11.21
N LEU A 35 1.99 -3.11 -10.21
CA LEU A 35 2.94 -4.22 -10.28
C LEU A 35 2.20 -5.53 -10.03
N THR A 36 2.18 -6.38 -11.05
CA THR A 36 1.53 -7.69 -10.97
C THR A 36 2.54 -8.78 -10.66
N GLY A 37 2.06 -9.89 -10.11
CA GLY A 37 2.81 -11.15 -10.03
C GLY A 37 2.95 -11.81 -11.42
N TYR A 38 2.62 -13.10 -11.50
CA TYR A 38 2.92 -13.93 -12.69
C TYR A 38 2.15 -13.54 -13.97
N ALA A 39 0.83 -13.31 -13.89
CA ALA A 39 -0.01 -13.07 -15.05
C ALA A 39 -0.47 -11.60 -15.15
N GLY A 40 0.34 -10.72 -15.73
CA GLY A 40 0.00 -9.32 -15.96
C GLY A 40 1.23 -8.50 -16.36
N TYR A 41 1.02 -7.23 -16.70
CA TYR A 41 2.11 -6.31 -17.02
C TYR A 41 1.89 -4.92 -16.38
N PRO A 42 2.95 -4.27 -15.88
CA PRO A 42 4.32 -4.79 -15.74
C PRO A 42 4.44 -5.81 -14.60
N LYS A 43 5.26 -6.85 -14.83
CA LYS A 43 5.64 -7.77 -13.74
C LYS A 43 6.51 -7.04 -12.73
N PHE A 44 6.35 -7.39 -11.46
CA PHE A 44 7.06 -6.75 -10.36
C PHE A 44 8.58 -6.72 -10.58
N GLU A 45 9.20 -7.87 -10.84
CA GLU A 45 10.65 -8.00 -10.99
C GLU A 45 11.19 -7.29 -12.24
N GLU A 46 10.45 -7.36 -13.35
CA GLU A 46 10.80 -6.66 -14.59
C GLU A 46 10.81 -5.15 -14.37
N TYR A 47 9.80 -4.61 -13.67
CA TYR A 47 9.75 -3.20 -13.31
C TYR A 47 10.91 -2.80 -12.41
N VAL A 48 11.17 -3.55 -11.33
CA VAL A 48 12.26 -3.23 -10.39
C VAL A 48 13.61 -3.23 -11.09
N THR A 49 13.86 -4.25 -11.94
CA THR A 49 15.11 -4.37 -12.72
C THR A 49 15.26 -3.23 -13.72
N LEU A 50 14.19 -2.88 -14.43
CA LEU A 50 14.23 -1.78 -15.39
C LEU A 50 14.49 -0.43 -14.70
N MET A 51 13.84 -0.20 -13.57
CA MET A 51 13.93 1.08 -12.85
C MET A 51 15.21 1.22 -12.04
N SER A 52 15.84 0.12 -11.61
CA SER A 52 17.14 0.18 -10.92
C SER A 52 18.24 0.71 -11.84
N VAL A 53 18.20 0.32 -13.13
CA VAL A 53 19.12 0.86 -14.15
C VAL A 53 18.80 2.31 -14.48
N ARG A 54 17.51 2.67 -14.55
CA ARG A 54 17.08 4.03 -14.94
C ARG A 54 17.15 5.06 -13.81
N GLY A 55 17.20 4.63 -12.55
CA GLY A 55 17.22 5.48 -11.35
C GLY A 55 15.96 6.35 -11.13
N ASN A 56 14.93 6.18 -11.95
CA ASN A 56 13.79 7.09 -12.05
C ASN A 56 12.46 6.35 -11.88
N TYR A 57 12.15 6.00 -10.63
CA TYR A 57 10.92 5.30 -10.26
C TYR A 57 9.67 6.18 -10.39
N HIS A 58 8.51 5.55 -10.62
CA HIS A 58 7.23 6.21 -10.45
C HIS A 58 6.99 6.50 -8.96
N GLU A 59 6.37 7.64 -8.68
CA GLU A 59 6.07 8.04 -7.30
C GLU A 59 4.87 7.28 -6.73
N ARG A 60 4.07 6.64 -7.59
CA ARG A 60 2.82 5.96 -7.22
C ARG A 60 2.86 4.52 -7.68
N LEU A 61 2.93 3.59 -6.73
CA LEU A 61 2.99 2.16 -7.01
C LEU A 61 1.85 1.43 -6.30
N HIS A 62 1.31 0.45 -7.00
CA HIS A 62 0.36 -0.51 -6.47
C HIS A 62 0.94 -1.90 -6.62
N THR A 63 1.25 -2.56 -5.51
CA THR A 63 1.73 -3.94 -5.54
C THR A 63 0.55 -4.88 -5.36
N CYS A 64 0.30 -5.75 -6.34
CA CYS A 64 -0.71 -6.78 -6.20
C CYS A 64 -0.05 -8.06 -5.68
N TYR A 65 -0.32 -8.41 -4.43
CA TYR A 65 -0.11 -9.78 -3.98
C TYR A 65 -1.19 -10.67 -4.55
N ARG A 66 -0.77 -11.81 -5.08
CA ARG A 66 -1.69 -12.79 -5.65
C ARG A 66 -1.70 -14.04 -4.79
N TYR A 67 -2.87 -14.64 -4.79
CA TYR A 67 -3.17 -16.01 -4.40
C TYR A 67 -2.00 -17.01 -4.57
N PHE A 68 -1.29 -17.02 -5.69
CA PHE A 68 -0.22 -18.00 -5.96
C PHE A 68 1.18 -17.63 -5.47
N GLU A 69 1.33 -16.59 -4.66
CA GLU A 69 2.63 -16.16 -4.13
C GLU A 69 2.65 -16.32 -2.61
N GLU A 70 3.70 -16.93 -2.08
CA GLU A 70 3.94 -16.97 -0.62
C GLU A 70 4.26 -15.56 -0.10
N PHE A 71 3.74 -15.18 1.06
CA PHE A 71 3.95 -13.82 1.57
C PHE A 71 5.43 -13.48 1.79
N GLN A 72 6.24 -14.46 2.20
CA GLN A 72 7.69 -14.29 2.33
C GLN A 72 8.39 -13.98 1.01
N GLN A 73 7.90 -14.54 -0.10
CA GLN A 73 8.41 -14.22 -1.44
C GLN A 73 8.06 -12.78 -1.79
N PHE A 74 6.81 -12.37 -1.52
CA PHE A 74 6.38 -10.98 -1.70
C PHE A 74 7.22 -10.00 -0.86
N LEU A 75 7.46 -10.28 0.42
CA LEU A 75 8.30 -9.45 1.28
C LEU A 75 9.72 -9.32 0.73
N SER A 76 10.28 -10.39 0.16
CA SER A 76 11.62 -10.36 -0.45
C SER A 76 11.67 -9.47 -1.70
N LYS A 77 10.58 -9.43 -2.48
CA LYS A 77 10.44 -8.51 -3.62
C LYS A 77 10.26 -7.06 -3.16
N LEU A 78 9.43 -6.86 -2.14
CA LEU A 78 9.18 -5.55 -1.55
C LEU A 78 10.46 -4.94 -0.97
N ASP A 79 11.29 -5.75 -0.29
CA ASP A 79 12.59 -5.35 0.25
C ASP A 79 13.55 -4.84 -0.84
N LYS A 80 13.66 -5.59 -1.94
CA LYS A 80 14.44 -5.16 -3.13
C LYS A 80 13.91 -3.86 -3.71
N LEU A 81 12.59 -3.73 -3.84
CA LEU A 81 11.98 -2.50 -4.32
C LEU A 81 12.33 -1.33 -3.38
N ALA A 82 12.13 -1.48 -2.08
CA ALA A 82 12.36 -0.44 -1.10
C ALA A 82 13.83 0.02 -1.07
N SER A 83 14.75 -0.93 -1.10
CA SER A 83 16.20 -0.66 -1.15
C SER A 83 16.60 0.13 -2.40
N ASN A 84 16.05 -0.23 -3.57
CA ASN A 84 16.41 0.42 -4.83
C ASN A 84 15.69 1.75 -5.07
N SER A 85 14.56 1.99 -4.40
CA SER A 85 13.69 3.15 -4.61
C SER A 85 13.63 4.11 -3.42
N ARG A 86 14.61 4.01 -2.50
CA ARG A 86 14.69 4.86 -1.31
C ARG A 86 14.56 6.34 -1.66
N GLY A 87 13.57 7.00 -1.06
CA GLY A 87 13.26 8.41 -1.26
C GLY A 87 12.62 8.73 -2.62
N LYS A 88 12.18 7.75 -3.41
CA LYS A 88 11.58 7.99 -4.74
C LYS A 88 10.07 7.75 -4.79
N ILE A 89 9.56 6.84 -3.96
CA ILE A 89 8.13 6.53 -3.92
C ILE A 89 7.45 7.44 -2.91
N LYS A 90 6.30 7.98 -3.31
CA LYS A 90 5.47 8.86 -2.50
C LYS A 90 4.22 8.16 -2.01
N HIS A 91 3.55 7.42 -2.90
CA HIS A 91 2.31 6.70 -2.65
C HIS A 91 2.52 5.22 -2.92
N LEU A 92 2.16 4.37 -1.97
CA LEU A 92 2.32 2.93 -2.08
C LEU A 92 1.05 2.22 -1.64
N PHE A 93 0.52 1.36 -2.51
CA PHE A 93 -0.52 0.39 -2.14
C PHE A 93 0.14 -0.95 -1.90
N LEU A 94 -0.13 -1.53 -0.73
CA LEU A 94 0.38 -2.83 -0.31
C LEU A 94 -0.75 -3.75 0.18
N PRO A 95 -0.66 -5.06 -0.10
CA PRO A 95 -1.37 -6.07 0.66
C PRO A 95 -0.88 -6.10 2.10
N PHE A 96 -1.79 -6.38 3.04
CA PHE A 96 -1.52 -6.39 4.47
C PHE A 96 -2.12 -7.62 5.12
N ILE A 97 -1.25 -8.58 5.45
CA ILE A 97 -1.65 -9.82 6.10
C ILE A 97 -1.78 -9.59 7.61
N MET A 98 -2.97 -9.84 8.15
CA MET A 98 -3.30 -9.49 9.54
C MET A 98 -2.86 -10.52 10.60
N GLN A 99 -2.16 -11.59 10.22
CA GLN A 99 -1.85 -12.73 11.11
C GLN A 99 -0.71 -12.45 12.11
N GLY A 100 -0.02 -11.33 12.00
CA GLY A 100 1.15 -11.01 12.82
C GLY A 100 2.39 -11.86 12.45
N GLY A 101 3.22 -12.19 13.43
CA GLY A 101 4.41 -13.04 13.23
C GLY A 101 5.68 -12.32 12.73
N PRO A 102 6.77 -13.05 12.46
CA PRO A 102 8.03 -12.49 11.95
C PRO A 102 7.90 -11.74 10.62
N GLU A 103 7.03 -12.21 9.73
CA GLU A 103 6.68 -11.61 8.44
C GLU A 103 6.19 -10.17 8.62
N PHE A 104 5.33 -9.97 9.60
CA PHE A 104 4.76 -8.69 9.94
C PHE A 104 5.83 -7.70 10.42
N ARG A 105 6.77 -8.18 11.24
CA ARG A 105 7.90 -7.38 11.72
C ARG A 105 8.72 -6.86 10.54
N ARG A 106 9.05 -7.78 9.63
CA ARG A 106 9.80 -7.52 8.41
C ARG A 106 9.05 -6.55 7.48
N PHE A 107 7.73 -6.65 7.37
CA PHE A 107 6.92 -5.73 6.57
C PHE A 107 7.14 -4.26 6.99
N PHE A 108 7.05 -3.95 8.29
CA PHE A 108 7.28 -2.59 8.78
C PHE A 108 8.75 -2.15 8.70
N GLU A 109 9.70 -3.07 8.87
CA GLU A 109 11.12 -2.78 8.64
C GLU A 109 11.37 -2.38 7.19
N ILE A 110 10.75 -3.08 6.23
CA ILE A 110 10.82 -2.73 4.80
C ILE A 110 10.17 -1.37 4.53
N LEU A 111 9.05 -1.03 5.19
CA LEU A 111 8.42 0.28 5.04
C LEU A 111 9.38 1.44 5.37
N HIS A 112 10.26 1.26 6.36
CA HIS A 112 11.26 2.26 6.72
C HIS A 112 12.34 2.45 5.63
N LEU A 113 12.62 1.42 4.82
CA LEU A 113 13.61 1.49 3.75
C LEU A 113 13.20 2.44 2.62
N PHE A 114 11.90 2.64 2.40
CA PHE A 114 11.42 3.63 1.41
C PHE A 114 11.79 5.07 1.78
N GLY A 115 12.09 5.35 3.06
CA GLY A 115 12.53 6.65 3.54
C GLY A 115 11.39 7.69 3.63
N HIS A 116 11.78 8.95 3.80
CA HIS A 116 10.87 10.03 4.24
C HIS A 116 9.89 10.53 3.17
N ASN A 117 10.06 10.15 1.89
CA ASN A 117 9.15 10.60 0.83
C ASN A 117 7.85 9.79 0.77
N LEU A 118 7.83 8.58 1.35
CA LEU A 118 6.63 7.79 1.45
C LEU A 118 5.64 8.47 2.41
N SER A 119 4.62 9.10 1.84
CA SER A 119 3.67 9.96 2.55
C SER A 119 2.23 9.47 2.47
N ALA A 120 1.91 8.63 1.48
CA ALA A 120 0.62 7.97 1.38
C ALA A 120 0.80 6.44 1.34
N LEU A 121 0.11 5.75 2.24
CA LEU A 121 0.11 4.29 2.30
C LEU A 121 -1.33 3.79 2.20
N GLU A 122 -1.57 2.85 1.30
CA GLU A 122 -2.84 2.13 1.20
C GLU A 122 -2.60 0.67 1.56
N LEU A 123 -3.34 0.17 2.54
CA LEU A 123 -3.24 -1.20 3.06
C LEU A 123 -4.51 -1.95 2.69
N SER A 124 -4.36 -2.96 1.84
CA SER A 124 -5.42 -3.91 1.53
C SER A 124 -5.35 -5.07 2.50
N LEU A 125 -6.28 -5.10 3.44
CA LEU A 125 -6.36 -6.12 4.48
C LEU A 125 -6.70 -7.47 3.84
N CYS A 126 -5.90 -8.48 4.10
CA CYS A 126 -6.12 -9.83 3.59
C CYS A 126 -5.80 -10.91 4.62
N HIS A 127 -6.48 -12.06 4.48
CA HIS A 127 -6.09 -13.29 5.16
C HIS A 127 -4.92 -13.93 4.41
N HIS A 128 -4.09 -14.71 5.13
CA HIS A 128 -3.11 -15.55 4.47
C HIS A 128 -3.85 -16.70 3.79
N TYR A 129 -3.58 -16.89 2.51
CA TYR A 129 -4.13 -18.00 1.75
C TYR A 129 -3.10 -19.11 1.77
N HIS A 130 -3.47 -20.28 2.27
CA HIS A 130 -2.68 -21.49 2.04
C HIS A 130 -3.22 -22.22 0.82
N TYR A 131 -2.34 -22.38 -0.17
CA TYR A 131 -2.60 -23.15 -1.36
C TYR A 131 -2.06 -24.57 -1.18
N THR A 132 -2.95 -25.56 -1.24
CA THR A 132 -2.60 -26.92 -1.61
C THR A 132 -3.11 -27.17 -3.03
N ASP A 133 -2.53 -28.12 -3.76
CA ASP A 133 -2.79 -28.38 -5.19
C ASP A 133 -4.28 -28.57 -5.57
N THR A 134 -5.18 -28.70 -4.59
CA THR A 134 -6.62 -28.94 -4.81
C THR A 134 -7.55 -28.00 -4.05
N LEU A 135 -7.08 -27.20 -3.08
CA LEU A 135 -7.94 -26.39 -2.20
C LEU A 135 -7.28 -25.07 -1.77
N VAL A 136 -8.07 -23.99 -1.81
CA VAL A 136 -7.73 -22.73 -1.14
C VAL A 136 -8.29 -22.80 0.26
N THR A 137 -7.43 -22.85 1.27
CA THR A 137 -7.85 -22.74 2.66
C THR A 137 -7.50 -21.35 3.16
N THR A 138 -8.53 -20.60 3.57
CA THR A 138 -8.37 -19.38 4.35
C THR A 138 -8.37 -19.76 5.82
N THR A 139 -7.22 -19.71 6.46
CA THR A 139 -7.19 -19.76 7.91
C THR A 139 -7.62 -18.40 8.43
N ILE A 140 -8.75 -18.34 9.15
CA ILE A 140 -9.02 -17.23 10.06
C ILE A 140 -7.92 -17.30 11.10
N ALA A 141 -6.84 -16.59 10.85
CA ALA A 141 -5.68 -16.66 11.72
C ALA A 141 -5.96 -15.98 13.04
N ASP A 142 -5.33 -16.54 14.06
CA ASP A 142 -5.19 -15.92 15.35
C ASP A 142 -4.57 -14.51 15.18
N MET A 143 -5.32 -13.49 15.56
CA MET A 143 -4.90 -12.08 15.56
C MET A 143 -4.04 -11.76 16.79
N SER A 144 -3.95 -12.65 17.79
CA SER A 144 -3.23 -12.40 19.04
C SER A 144 -1.76 -12.01 18.84
N PRO A 145 -1.00 -12.64 17.91
CA PRO A 145 0.38 -12.22 17.61
C PRO A 145 0.45 -10.80 17.04
N PHE A 146 -0.52 -10.41 16.22
CA PHE A 146 -0.64 -9.05 15.69
C PHE A 146 -0.93 -8.04 16.80
N LEU A 147 -1.89 -8.34 17.68
CA LEU A 147 -2.33 -7.42 18.75
C LEU A 147 -1.27 -7.16 19.82
N THR A 148 -0.33 -8.10 20.00
CA THR A 148 0.75 -8.04 21.00
C THR A 148 2.07 -7.50 20.43
N GLY A 149 2.32 -7.69 19.13
CA GLY A 149 3.61 -7.39 18.50
C GLY A 149 3.84 -5.96 18.01
N LEU A 150 2.80 -5.11 17.99
CA LEU A 150 2.83 -3.78 17.39
C LEU A 150 3.50 -2.70 18.27
N SER A 151 3.38 -2.82 19.59
CA SER A 151 3.75 -1.77 20.56
C SER A 151 5.25 -1.44 20.60
N SER A 152 6.11 -2.30 20.03
CA SER A 152 7.57 -2.16 20.05
C SER A 152 8.16 -1.68 18.72
N ARG A 153 7.32 -1.32 17.75
CA ARG A 153 7.78 -0.94 16.40
C ARG A 153 8.11 0.54 16.32
N PRO A 154 9.17 0.93 15.57
CA PRO A 154 9.43 2.33 15.31
C PRO A 154 8.28 2.95 14.50
N PRO A 155 7.89 4.20 14.81
CA PRO A 155 6.82 4.88 14.08
C PRO A 155 7.28 5.27 12.67
N LEU A 156 6.31 5.43 11.77
CA LEU A 156 6.44 5.90 10.40
C LEU A 156 5.89 7.33 10.27
N PRO A 157 6.61 8.36 10.75
CA PRO A 157 6.12 9.73 10.82
C PRO A 157 6.00 10.42 9.45
N SER A 158 6.59 9.88 8.39
CA SER A 158 6.46 10.44 7.04
C SER A 158 5.08 10.22 6.44
N ILE A 159 4.35 9.21 6.90
CA ILE A 159 3.02 8.87 6.40
C ILE A 159 2.00 9.83 7.00
N THR A 160 1.35 10.59 6.11
CA THR A 160 0.33 11.59 6.46
C THR A 160 -1.05 11.24 5.92
N LYS A 161 -1.10 10.33 4.93
CA LYS A 161 -2.33 9.75 4.40
C LYS A 161 -2.28 8.22 4.55
N LEU A 162 -3.29 7.66 5.20
CA LEU A 162 -3.50 6.22 5.32
C LEU A 162 -4.84 5.85 4.69
N SER A 163 -4.83 4.81 3.85
CA SER A 163 -6.01 4.26 3.21
C SER A 163 -6.13 2.79 3.59
N ILE A 164 -7.32 2.33 3.97
CA ILE A 164 -7.58 0.97 4.44
C ILE A 164 -8.67 0.34 3.56
N CYS A 165 -8.35 -0.79 2.93
CA CYS A 165 -9.29 -1.55 2.10
C CYS A 165 -9.61 -2.88 2.77
N SER A 166 -10.88 -3.12 3.09
CA SER A 166 -11.34 -4.25 3.93
C SER A 166 -12.11 -5.35 3.20
N TRP A 167 -12.12 -5.37 1.87
CA TRP A 167 -12.94 -6.29 1.05
C TRP A 167 -12.78 -7.78 1.36
N SER A 168 -11.63 -8.20 1.89
CA SER A 168 -11.28 -9.62 2.05
C SER A 168 -11.24 -10.07 3.50
N VAL A 169 -11.75 -9.27 4.45
CA VAL A 169 -11.65 -9.58 5.89
C VAL A 169 -13.00 -9.53 6.60
N ALA A 170 -13.12 -10.26 7.70
CA ALA A 170 -14.33 -10.25 8.52
C ALA A 170 -14.67 -8.83 9.02
N LYS A 171 -15.96 -8.46 8.95
CA LYS A 171 -16.56 -7.16 9.33
C LYS A 171 -16.39 -6.74 10.82
N ASN A 172 -15.48 -7.34 11.56
CA ASN A 172 -15.16 -6.99 12.95
C ASN A 172 -13.65 -6.89 13.23
N ALA A 173 -12.80 -7.31 12.29
CA ALA A 173 -11.35 -7.24 12.45
C ALA A 173 -10.77 -5.89 12.01
N THR A 174 -11.44 -5.18 11.10
CA THR A 174 -10.95 -3.93 10.50
C THR A 174 -10.73 -2.84 11.54
N GLY A 175 -11.74 -2.56 12.38
CA GLY A 175 -11.66 -1.52 13.40
C GLY A 175 -10.53 -1.73 14.39
N LEU A 176 -10.41 -2.96 14.91
CA LEU A 176 -9.37 -3.32 15.86
C LEU A 176 -7.97 -3.22 15.23
N THR A 177 -7.82 -3.69 13.99
CA THR A 177 -6.58 -3.59 13.21
C THR A 177 -6.16 -2.12 13.07
N VAL A 178 -7.08 -1.26 12.64
CA VAL A 178 -6.77 0.17 12.45
C VAL A 178 -6.46 0.87 13.77
N ALA A 179 -7.21 0.58 14.84
CA ALA A 179 -6.94 1.12 16.16
C ALA A 179 -5.53 0.76 16.65
N LYS A 180 -5.08 -0.46 16.37
CA LYS A 180 -3.73 -0.94 16.72
C LYS A 180 -2.63 -0.38 15.83
N LEU A 181 -2.94 -0.02 14.60
CA LEU A 181 -2.02 0.63 13.68
C LEU A 181 -1.78 2.11 14.02
N GLY A 182 -2.75 2.79 14.64
CA GLY A 182 -2.70 4.21 15.00
C GLY A 182 -1.34 4.71 15.53
N PRO A 183 -0.78 4.09 16.59
CA PRO A 183 0.51 4.50 17.17
C PRO A 183 1.70 4.46 16.20
N LEU A 184 1.64 3.63 15.15
CA LEU A 184 2.70 3.59 14.14
C LEU A 184 2.68 4.77 13.19
N PHE A 185 1.55 5.46 13.07
CA PHE A 185 1.36 6.53 12.10
C PHE A 185 0.97 7.84 12.81
N PRO A 186 1.87 8.41 13.61
CA PRO A 186 1.55 9.54 14.49
C PRO A 186 1.17 10.82 13.73
N ASN A 187 1.49 10.90 12.43
CA ASN A 187 1.25 12.07 11.59
C ASN A 187 0.13 11.89 10.57
N VAL A 188 -0.63 10.79 10.62
CA VAL A 188 -1.79 10.60 9.74
C VAL A 188 -2.81 11.69 10.01
N SER A 189 -3.08 12.47 8.97
CA SER A 189 -4.05 13.56 8.94
C SER A 189 -5.23 13.26 8.02
N THR A 190 -5.04 12.36 7.05
CA THR A 190 -6.10 11.85 6.18
C THR A 190 -6.21 10.34 6.34
N LEU A 191 -7.38 9.87 6.76
CA LEU A 191 -7.73 8.45 6.79
C LEU A 191 -8.84 8.18 5.77
N GLU A 192 -8.64 7.20 4.91
CA GLU A 192 -9.65 6.75 3.95
C GLU A 192 -10.00 5.29 4.22
N TYR A 193 -11.28 5.00 4.35
CA TYR A 193 -11.79 3.64 4.39
C TYR A 193 -12.45 3.30 3.06
N PHE A 194 -12.14 2.13 2.53
CA PHE A 194 -12.82 1.51 1.41
C PHE A 194 -13.57 0.29 1.92
N ASP A 195 -14.90 0.36 1.87
CA ASP A 195 -15.84 -0.65 2.37
C ASP A 195 -15.60 -1.01 3.85
N PRO A 196 -15.62 -0.02 4.77
CA PRO A 196 -15.48 -0.30 6.19
C PRO A 196 -16.75 -0.94 6.76
N ASP A 197 -16.56 -1.86 7.70
CA ASP A 197 -17.66 -2.25 8.57
C ASP A 197 -18.03 -1.14 9.58
N ARG A 198 -19.26 -1.20 10.10
CA ARG A 198 -19.76 -0.23 11.10
C ARG A 198 -18.85 -0.15 12.33
N ASN A 199 -18.30 -1.28 12.77
CA ASN A 199 -17.44 -1.32 13.96
C ASN A 199 -16.15 -0.52 13.76
N ALA A 200 -15.58 -0.54 12.55
CA ALA A 200 -14.40 0.22 12.19
C ALA A 200 -14.64 1.73 12.26
N ILE A 201 -15.79 2.18 11.77
CA ILE A 201 -16.19 3.58 11.86
C ILE A 201 -16.40 3.97 13.33
N GLU A 202 -17.14 3.18 14.10
CA GLU A 202 -17.40 3.46 15.51
C GLU A 202 -16.11 3.51 16.33
N MET A 203 -15.21 2.54 16.15
CA MET A 203 -13.89 2.56 16.82
C MET A 203 -13.08 3.79 16.43
N GLN A 204 -13.10 4.19 15.16
CA GLN A 204 -12.38 5.39 14.73
C GLN A 204 -12.93 6.66 15.40
N LEU A 205 -14.26 6.77 15.52
CA LEU A 205 -14.90 7.95 16.13
C LEU A 205 -14.74 7.97 17.66
N ILE A 206 -14.77 6.81 18.32
CA ILE A 206 -14.70 6.71 19.78
C ILE A 206 -13.25 6.75 20.28
N ALA A 207 -12.36 5.94 19.69
CA ALA A 207 -11.00 5.78 20.18
C ALA A 207 -10.02 6.80 19.59
N ASN A 208 -10.35 7.38 18.43
CA ASN A 208 -9.50 8.26 17.64
C ASN A 208 -8.01 7.87 17.64
N PRO A 209 -7.65 6.71 17.06
CA PRO A 209 -6.28 6.18 17.09
C PRO A 209 -5.23 7.06 16.38
N PHE A 210 -5.65 8.10 15.65
CA PHE A 210 -4.78 9.00 14.89
C PHE A 210 -4.88 10.42 15.44
N PRO A 211 -3.92 10.86 16.28
CA PRO A 211 -4.03 12.12 17.02
C PRO A 211 -4.03 13.37 16.13
N ARG A 212 -3.59 13.26 14.87
CA ARG A 212 -3.54 14.37 13.91
C ARG A 212 -4.61 14.29 12.81
N LEU A 213 -5.56 13.38 12.94
CA LEU A 213 -6.61 13.18 11.94
C LEU A 213 -7.46 14.45 11.78
N SER A 214 -7.51 14.97 10.56
CA SER A 214 -8.32 16.14 10.18
C SER A 214 -9.30 15.84 9.04
N ALA A 215 -9.07 14.76 8.30
CA ALA A 215 -9.95 14.30 7.23
C ALA A 215 -10.20 12.80 7.34
N LEU A 216 -11.47 12.42 7.50
CA LEU A 216 -11.94 11.04 7.42
C LEU A 216 -12.80 10.91 6.15
N ARG A 217 -12.48 9.94 5.30
CA ARG A 217 -13.27 9.62 4.11
C ARG A 217 -13.72 8.18 4.17
N ILE A 218 -14.99 7.96 3.86
CA ILE A 218 -15.60 6.64 3.82
C ILE A 218 -16.11 6.46 2.39
N MET A 219 -15.61 5.42 1.71
CA MET A 219 -16.05 5.01 0.38
C MET A 219 -16.70 3.65 0.53
N ASP A 220 -18.02 3.64 0.49
CA ASP A 220 -18.82 2.43 0.58
C ASP A 220 -19.33 2.06 -0.81
N ILE A 221 -19.05 0.83 -1.25
CA ILE A 221 -19.52 0.31 -2.54
C ILE A 221 -20.98 -0.20 -2.41
N GLU A 222 -21.48 -0.44 -1.20
CA GLU A 222 -22.88 -0.82 -0.95
C GLU A 222 -23.88 0.34 -1.26
N TYR A 223 -23.40 1.56 -1.54
CA TYR A 223 -24.23 2.72 -1.93
C TYR A 223 -24.26 3.06 -3.44
N THR A 224 -23.90 2.12 -4.32
CA THR A 224 -24.31 2.22 -5.74
C THR A 224 -25.61 1.43 -5.97
N ALA A 225 -26.73 2.01 -5.57
CA ALA A 225 -28.04 1.67 -6.12
C ALA A 225 -28.90 2.95 -6.24
N PRO A 226 -29.52 3.23 -7.40
CA PRO A 226 -30.64 4.16 -7.46
C PRO A 226 -31.88 3.61 -6.73
#